data_AF-A0AAE4Y8R8-F1
#
_entry.id   AF-A0AAE4Y8R8-F1
#
_cell.length_a   1.000
_cell.length_b   1.000
_cell.length_c   1.000
_cell.angle_alpha   90.00
_cell.angle_beta   90.00
_cell.angle_gamma   90.00
#
_symmetry.space_group_name_H-M   'P 1'
#
loop_
_entity.id
_entity.type
_entity.pdbx_description
1 polymer ?
#
loop_
_entity_poly.entity_id
_entity_poly.type
_entity_poly.pdbx_seq_one_letter_code
_entity_poly.pdbx_strand_id
1 'polypeptide(L)'
;MSEKQKLGRLTEISQLLFDQKMMVLERAARARQSSLDRLAELDRPMEAADLPLVTAQEIAFRHALWADHKRREINEMLARQTAEWIEAREEASRAFGRNQVLNRLRSQLS
;
A
#
# COMPACT_ATOMS: atom_id res chain seq x y z
N MET A 1 -8.29 -33.47 -24.07
CA MET A 1 -8.19 -31.99 -24.21
C MET A 1 -7.05 -31.66 -25.16
N SER A 2 -7.31 -30.83 -26.17
CA SER A 2 -6.28 -30.34 -27.08
C SER A 2 -5.34 -29.36 -26.38
N GLU A 3 -4.14 -29.15 -26.93
CA GLU A 3 -3.18 -28.17 -26.41
C GLU A 3 -3.76 -26.75 -26.37
N LYS A 4 -4.55 -26.38 -27.39
CA LYS A 4 -5.29 -25.12 -27.45
C LYS A 4 -6.26 -24.95 -26.27
N GLN A 5 -6.97 -26.01 -25.89
CA GLN A 5 -7.87 -25.99 -24.72
C GLN A 5 -7.09 -25.88 -23.41
N LYS A 6 -5.96 -26.59 -23.27
CA LYS A 6 -5.10 -26.49 -22.08
C LYS A 6 -4.54 -25.07 -21.92
N LEU A 7 -4.06 -24.47 -23.00
CA LEU A 7 -3.52 -23.12 -23.01
C LEU A 7 -4.60 -22.07 -22.73
N GLY A 8 -5.81 -22.24 -23.27
CA GLY A 8 -6.96 -21.40 -22.94
C GLY A 8 -7.23 -21.39 -21.43
N ARG A 9 -7.31 -22.58 -20.81
CA ARG A 9 -7.54 -22.72 -19.37
C ARG A 9 -6.41 -22.14 -18.53
N LEU A 10 -5.15 -22.34 -18.93
CA LEU A 10 -4.00 -21.74 -18.25
C LEU A 10 -4.03 -20.21 -18.32
N THR A 11 -4.46 -19.65 -19.45
CA THR A 11 -4.60 -18.20 -19.63
C THR A 11 -5.66 -17.65 -18.68
N GLU A 12 -6.84 -18.29 -18.61
CA GLU A 12 -7.91 -17.93 -17.68
C GLU A 12 -7.44 -17.96 -16.21
N ILE A 13 -6.79 -19.04 -15.79
CA ILE A 13 -6.24 -19.16 -14.43
C ILE A 13 -5.21 -18.06 -14.17
N SER A 14 -4.34 -17.77 -15.13
CA SER A 14 -3.32 -16.73 -14.99
C SER A 14 -3.93 -15.33 -14.86
N GLN A 15 -5.07 -15.08 -15.53
CA GLN A 15 -5.80 -13.83 -15.40
C GLN A 15 -6.36 -13.66 -13.99
N LEU A 16 -7.03 -14.70 -13.47
CA LEU A 16 -7.56 -14.67 -12.11
C LEU A 16 -6.46 -14.48 -11.05
N LEU A 17 -5.31 -15.12 -11.24
CA LEU A 17 -4.15 -14.93 -10.35
C LEU A 17 -3.61 -13.51 -10.43
N PHE A 18 -3.50 -12.94 -11.64
CA PHE A 18 -3.07 -11.55 -11.81
C PHE A 18 -4.04 -10.57 -11.12
N ASP A 19 -5.35 -10.73 -11.34
CA ASP A 19 -6.37 -9.89 -10.73
C ASP A 19 -6.31 -9.97 -9.19
N GLN A 20 -6.15 -11.19 -8.65
CA GLN A 20 -5.96 -11.39 -7.22
C GLN A 20 -4.73 -10.66 -6.68
N LYS A 21 -3.57 -10.77 -7.34
CA LYS A 21 -2.35 -10.10 -6.89
C LYS A 21 -2.47 -8.57 -6.98
N MET A 22 -3.17 -8.05 -7.99
CA MET A 22 -3.47 -6.63 -8.09
C MET A 22 -4.34 -6.14 -6.91
N MET A 23 -5.38 -6.89 -6.54
CA MET A 23 -6.20 -6.54 -5.36
C MET A 23 -5.37 -6.48 -4.07
N VAL A 24 -4.43 -7.42 -3.88
CA VAL A 24 -3.52 -7.43 -2.73
C VAL A 24 -2.60 -6.21 -2.74
N LEU A 25 -2.00 -5.89 -3.90
CA LEU A 25 -1.15 -4.71 -4.08
C LEU A 25 -1.91 -3.42 -3.75
N GLU A 26 -3.13 -3.26 -4.27
CA GLU A 26 -3.94 -2.08 -3.99
C GLU A 26 -4.28 -1.95 -2.50
N ARG A 27 -4.61 -3.06 -1.83
CA ARG A 27 -4.88 -3.07 -0.40
C ARG A 27 -3.66 -2.61 0.40
N ALA A 28 -2.48 -3.15 0.08
CA ALA A 28 -1.22 -2.76 0.73
C ALA A 28 -0.89 -1.28 0.47
N ALA A 29 -1.07 -0.81 -0.77
CA ALA A 29 -0.87 0.59 -1.13
C ALA A 29 -1.81 1.54 -0.37
N ARG A 30 -3.10 1.19 -0.26
CA ARG A 30 -4.09 1.98 0.50
C ARG A 30 -3.75 2.03 1.99
N ALA A 31 -3.34 0.91 2.58
CA ALA A 31 -2.93 0.87 3.98
C ALA A 31 -1.72 1.79 4.24
N ARG A 32 -0.70 1.70 3.37
CA ARG A 32 0.49 2.56 3.41
C ARG A 32 0.13 4.04 3.25
N GLN A 33 -0.73 4.37 2.30
CA GLN A 33 -1.15 5.75 2.06
C GLN A 33 -1.88 6.33 3.27
N SER A 34 -2.78 5.56 3.89
CA SER A 34 -3.49 6.03 5.09
C SER A 34 -2.53 6.37 6.25
N SER A 35 -1.44 5.61 6.44
CA SER A 35 -0.42 5.95 7.44
C SER A 35 0.34 7.23 7.09
N LEU A 36 0.68 7.44 5.80
CA LEU A 36 1.32 8.68 5.35
C LEU A 36 0.43 9.90 5.57
N ASP A 37 -0.86 9.78 5.25
CA ASP A 37 -1.84 10.86 5.45
C ASP A 37 -1.95 11.23 6.94
N ARG A 38 -1.93 10.24 7.84
CA ARG A 38 -1.93 10.47 9.29
C ARG A 38 -0.67 11.17 9.79
N LEU A 39 0.50 10.86 9.23
CA LEU A 39 1.74 11.57 9.55
C LEU A 39 1.65 13.03 9.09
N ALA A 40 1.18 13.26 7.87
CA ALA A 40 1.01 14.61 7.34
C ALA A 40 0.04 15.46 8.18
N GLU A 41 -1.02 14.84 8.72
CA GLU A 41 -1.94 15.50 9.63
C GLU A 41 -1.29 15.88 10.97
N LEU A 42 -0.43 15.02 11.53
CA LEU A 42 0.30 15.29 12.78
C LEU A 42 1.34 16.42 12.65
N ASP A 43 1.85 16.64 11.45
CA ASP A 43 2.81 17.72 11.17
C ASP A 43 2.14 19.05 10.84
N ARG A 44 0.80 19.09 10.80
CA ARG A 44 0.07 20.35 10.64
C ARG A 44 0.28 21.22 11.91
N PRO A 45 0.69 22.49 11.76
CA PRO A 45 0.83 23.38 12.89
C PRO A 45 -0.52 23.58 13.59
N MET A 46 -0.52 23.57 14.92
CA MET A 46 -1.68 23.98 15.69
C MET A 46 -1.94 25.47 15.48
N GLU A 47 -3.22 25.84 15.36
CA GLU A 47 -3.62 27.24 15.38
C GLU A 47 -3.28 27.88 16.73
N ALA A 48 -2.81 29.12 16.69
CA ALA A 48 -2.47 29.87 17.89
C ALA A 48 -3.75 30.19 18.67
N ALA A 49 -3.86 29.64 19.88
CA ALA A 49 -4.96 29.96 20.79
C ALA A 49 -4.63 31.25 21.56
N ASP A 50 -5.66 32.07 21.82
CA ASP A 50 -5.55 33.25 22.67
C ASP A 50 -5.55 32.82 24.15
N LEU A 51 -4.38 32.36 24.60
CA LEU A 51 -4.15 31.85 25.95
C LEU A 51 -2.99 32.61 26.61
N PRO A 52 -2.98 32.71 27.96
CA PRO A 52 -1.82 33.19 28.69
C PRO A 52 -0.55 32.42 28.29
N LEU A 53 0.58 33.13 28.13
CA LEU A 53 1.81 32.58 27.58
C LEU A 53 2.27 31.27 28.24
N VAL A 54 2.24 31.20 29.57
CA VAL A 54 2.66 30.01 30.33
C VAL A 54 1.75 28.82 30.02
N THR A 55 0.43 29.03 29.95
CA THR A 55 -0.54 27.99 29.59
C THR A 55 -0.36 27.53 28.14
N ALA A 56 -0.12 28.47 27.22
CA ALA A 56 0.15 28.15 25.81
C ALA A 56 1.42 27.29 25.66
N GLN A 57 2.48 27.60 26.41
CA GLN A 57 3.73 26.83 26.40
C GLN A 57 3.56 25.42 26.98
N GLU A 58 2.83 25.26 28.08
CA GLU A 58 2.55 23.95 28.68
C GLU A 58 1.74 23.05 27.73
N ILE A 59 0.73 23.62 27.06
CA ILE A 59 -0.07 22.91 26.06
C ILE A 59 0.80 22.50 24.87
N ALA A 60 1.60 23.41 24.34
CA ALA A 60 2.48 23.14 23.22
C ALA A 60 3.48 22.00 23.54
N PHE A 61 4.06 22.02 24.75
CA PHE A 61 4.98 20.97 25.19
C PHE A 61 4.29 19.61 25.31
N ARG A 62 3.13 19.53 25.97
CA ARG A 62 2.36 18.28 26.09
C ARG A 62 1.91 17.75 24.74
N HIS A 63 1.48 18.64 23.85
CA HIS A 63 1.13 18.27 22.48
C HIS A 63 2.34 17.72 21.72
N ALA A 64 3.51 18.35 21.83
CA ALA A 64 4.73 17.87 21.19
C ALA A 64 5.11 16.45 21.64
N LEU A 65 5.04 16.17 22.94
CA LEU A 65 5.30 14.82 23.48
C LEU A 65 4.30 13.79 22.96
N TRP A 66 3.01 14.15 22.93
CA TRP A 66 1.97 13.28 22.37
C TRP A 66 2.20 13.01 20.87
N ALA A 67 2.49 14.06 20.10
CA ALA A 67 2.73 13.96 18.67
C ALA A 67 3.96 13.08 18.37
N ASP A 68 5.04 13.22 19.14
CA ASP A 68 6.23 12.38 19.01
C ASP A 68 5.94 10.90 19.26
N HIS A 69 5.15 10.59 20.30
CA HIS A 69 4.71 9.21 20.55
C HIS A 69 3.89 8.67 19.37
N LYS A 70 2.95 9.48 18.86
CA LYS A 70 2.11 9.10 17.71
C LYS A 70 2.91 8.90 16.42
N ARG A 71 3.89 9.76 16.14
CA ARG A 71 4.79 9.58 14.99
C ARG A 71 5.55 8.26 15.06
N ARG A 72 6.06 7.88 16.24
CA ARG A 72 6.77 6.60 16.41
C ARG A 72 5.87 5.40 16.11
N GLU A 73 4.67 5.36 16.69
CA GLU A 73 3.69 4.30 16.43
C GLU A 73 3.34 4.18 14.94
N ILE A 74 3.10 5.32 14.27
CA ILE A 74 2.75 5.32 12.85
C ILE A 74 3.95 4.94 11.99
N ASN A 75 5.17 5.39 12.31
CA ASN A 75 6.37 5.04 11.56
C ASN A 75 6.67 3.54 11.62
N GLU A 76 6.51 2.90 12.78
CA GLU A 76 6.64 1.45 12.90
C GLU A 76 5.62 0.70 12.04
N MET A 77 4.37 1.17 12.02
CA MET A 77 3.32 0.62 11.16
C MET A 77 3.65 0.82 9.68
N LEU A 78 4.10 2.02 9.31
CA LEU A 78 4.45 2.39 7.95
C LEU A 78 5.62 1.57 7.43
N ALA A 79 6.60 1.23 8.27
CA ALA A 79 7.70 0.35 7.90
C ALA A 79 7.19 -1.05 7.50
N ARG A 80 6.31 -1.65 8.32
CA ARG A 80 5.68 -2.95 8.01
C ARG A 80 4.87 -2.90 6.73
N GLN A 81 3.99 -1.90 6.59
CA GLN A 81 3.16 -1.73 5.40
C GLN A 81 3.98 -1.45 4.14
N THR A 82 5.13 -0.79 4.27
CA THR A 82 6.05 -0.57 3.14
C THR A 82 6.68 -1.87 2.69
N ALA A 83 7.09 -2.75 3.62
CA ALA A 83 7.57 -4.09 3.27
C ALA A 83 6.48 -4.92 2.57
N GLU A 84 5.27 -4.95 3.13
CA GLU A 84 4.11 -5.64 2.54
C GLU A 84 3.79 -5.12 1.13
N TRP A 85 3.85 -3.80 0.93
CA TRP A 85 3.63 -3.19 -0.38
C TRP A 85 4.72 -3.57 -1.39
N ILE A 86 5.99 -3.60 -0.99
CA ILE A 86 7.10 -4.02 -1.86
C ILE A 86 6.90 -5.47 -2.30
N GLU A 87 6.61 -6.37 -1.37
CA GLU A 87 6.37 -7.79 -1.65
C GLU A 87 5.16 -7.99 -2.58
N ALA A 88 4.04 -7.30 -2.30
CA ALA A 88 2.84 -7.37 -3.13
C ALA A 88 3.09 -6.83 -4.55
N ARG A 89 3.91 -5.79 -4.69
CA ARG A 89 4.28 -5.20 -5.97
C ARG A 89 5.08 -6.19 -6.81
N GLU A 90 6.04 -6.88 -6.20
CA GLU A 90 6.82 -7.91 -6.89
C GLU A 90 5.96 -9.10 -7.33
N GLU A 91 5.08 -9.58 -6.45
CA GLU A 91 4.16 -10.67 -6.75
C GLU A 91 3.21 -10.32 -7.91
N ALA A 92 2.64 -9.11 -7.90
CA ALA A 92 1.80 -8.60 -8.98
C ALA A 92 2.58 -8.50 -10.30
N SER A 93 3.83 -8.00 -10.26
CA SER A 93 4.70 -7.92 -11.44
C SER A 93 5.00 -9.30 -12.02
N ARG A 94 5.26 -10.31 -11.19
CA ARG A 94 5.48 -11.70 -11.63
C ARG A 94 4.22 -12.28 -12.26
N ALA A 95 3.05 -12.10 -11.62
CA ALA A 95 1.77 -12.59 -12.13
C ALA A 95 1.41 -11.94 -13.48
N PHE A 96 1.63 -10.64 -13.60
CA PHE A 96 1.46 -9.89 -14.85
C PHE A 96 2.33 -10.44 -15.97
N GLY A 97 3.64 -10.62 -15.72
CA GLY A 97 4.56 -11.17 -16.71
C GLY A 97 4.13 -12.56 -17.20
N ARG A 98 3.72 -13.45 -16.28
CA ARG A 98 3.20 -14.79 -16.63
C ARG A 98 1.93 -14.70 -17.48
N ASN A 99 0.98 -13.85 -17.09
CA ASN A 99 -0.26 -13.63 -17.85
C ASN A 99 0.03 -13.11 -19.27
N GLN A 100 0.97 -12.17 -19.43
CA GLN A 100 1.37 -11.67 -20.76
C GLN A 100 1.94 -12.77 -21.64
N VAL A 101 2.85 -13.60 -21.10
CA VAL A 101 3.47 -14.70 -21.86
C VAL A 101 2.40 -15.68 -22.33
N LEU A 102 1.48 -16.09 -21.46
CA LEU A 102 0.39 -17.01 -21.82
C LEU A 102 -0.56 -16.41 -22.86
N ASN A 103 -0.91 -15.13 -22.73
CA ASN A 103 -1.72 -14.43 -23.72
C ASN A 103 -1.03 -14.37 -25.09
N ARG A 104 0.28 -14.12 -25.14
CA ARG A 104 1.06 -14.12 -26.39
C ARG A 104 1.13 -15.51 -27.02
N LEU A 105 1.35 -16.57 -26.23
CA LEU A 105 1.34 -17.94 -26.74
C LEU A 105 -0.04 -18.31 -27.30
N ARG A 106 -1.11 -17.90 -26.61
CA ARG A 106 -2.49 -18.16 -27.05
C ARG A 106 -2.80 -17.49 -28.38
N SER A 107 -2.34 -16.26 -28.61
CA SER A 107 -2.56 -15.55 -29.88
C SER A 107 -1.72 -16.08 -31.05
N GLN A 108 -0.60 -16.74 -30.77
CA GLN A 108 0.21 -17.41 -31.81
C GLN A 108 -0.38 -18.77 -32.24
N LEU A 109 -1.18 -19.39 -31.37
CA LEU A 109 -1.81 -20.70 -31.59
C LEU A 109 -3.31 -20.58 -31.96
N SER A 110 -3.86 -19.36 -31.96
CA SER A 110 -5.27 -19.10 -32.30
C SER A 110 -5.49 -19.17 -33.79
#